data_AF-A0AAU5CQU9-F1
#
_entry.id   AF-A0AAU5CQU9-F1
#
_cell.length_a   1.000
_cell.length_b   1.000
_cell.length_c   1.000
_cell.angle_alpha   90.00
_cell.angle_beta   90.00
_cell.angle_gamma   90.00
#
_symmetry.space_group_name_H-M   'P 1'
#
loop_
_entity.id
_entity.type
_entity.pdbx_description
1 polymer ?
#
loop_
_entity_poly.entity_id
_entity_poly.type
_entity_poly.pdbx_seq_one_letter_code
_entity_poly.pdbx_strand_id
1 'polypeptide(L)' 'MPTVMRQPSEVHLTEPIAPRPYPGCKVCAALVKEWVAVTEPASPQYSLKEAFRLVDEIKSHRADDEASAPAL' A
#
# COMPACT_ATOMS: atom_id res chain seq x y z
N MET A 1 43.54 3.07 13.97
CA MET A 1 42.33 3.23 13.13
C MET A 1 41.21 2.42 13.78
N PRO A 2 40.09 3.01 14.22
CA PRO A 2 39.03 2.23 14.82
C PRO A 2 38.13 1.63 13.73
N THR A 3 38.02 0.31 13.73
CA THR A 3 37.08 -0.46 12.90
C THR A 3 35.66 -0.22 13.40
N VAL A 4 34.86 0.54 12.65
CA VAL A 4 33.42 0.68 12.91
C VAL A 4 32.74 -0.61 12.49
N MET A 5 32.37 -1.43 13.47
CA MET A 5 31.46 -2.56 13.28
C MET A 5 30.09 -1.99 12.85
N ARG A 6 29.77 -2.03 11.55
CA ARG A 6 28.41 -1.76 11.07
C ARG A 6 27.51 -2.89 11.58
N GLN A 7 26.70 -2.60 12.60
CA GLN A 7 25.55 -3.44 12.95
C GLN A 7 24.65 -3.56 11.70
N PRO A 8 24.21 -4.78 11.33
CA PRO A 8 23.15 -4.92 10.35
C PRO A 8 21.87 -4.38 10.99
N SER A 9 21.38 -3.24 10.51
CA SER A 9 20.06 -2.76 10.89
C SER A 9 19.05 -3.83 10.48
N GLU A 10 18.34 -4.40 11.45
CA GLU A 10 17.17 -5.24 11.20
C GLU A 10 16.14 -4.41 10.43
N VAL A 11 16.10 -4.61 9.12
CA VAL A 11 15.05 -4.09 8.26
C VAL A 11 13.79 -4.85 8.65
N HIS A 12 12.96 -4.23 9.49
CA HIS A 12 11.61 -4.70 9.73
C HIS A 12 10.86 -4.60 8.40
N LEU A 13 10.80 -5.71 7.66
CA LEU A 13 9.93 -5.86 6.50
C LEU A 13 8.50 -5.89 7.02
N THR A 14 7.93 -4.71 7.23
CA THR A 14 6.49 -4.58 7.47
C THR A 14 5.79 -5.04 6.20
N GLU A 15 4.92 -6.03 6.31
CA GLU A 15 4.09 -6.45 5.18
C GLU A 15 3.01 -5.39 4.92
N PRO A 16 2.70 -5.09 3.65
CA PRO A 16 1.64 -4.15 3.29
C PRO A 16 0.28 -4.72 3.74
N ILE A 17 -0.43 -3.95 4.56
CA ILE A 17 -1.76 -4.33 5.03
C ILE A 17 -2.78 -4.16 3.90
N ALA A 18 -3.69 -5.13 3.75
CA ALA A 18 -4.74 -5.07 2.74
C ALA A 18 -5.54 -3.76 2.81
N PRO A 19 -5.59 -2.96 1.72
CA PRO A 19 -6.33 -1.72 1.71
C PRO A 19 -7.84 -1.99 1.71
N ARG A 20 -8.59 -1.18 2.46
CA ARG A 20 -10.07 -1.23 2.45
C ARG A 20 -10.61 -0.20 1.45
N PRO A 21 -11.22 -0.64 0.32
CA PRO A 21 -11.80 0.29 -0.64
C PRO A 21 -13.08 0.94 -0.10
N TYR A 22 -13.40 2.15 -0.60
CA TYR A 22 -14.70 2.77 -0.35
C TYR A 22 -15.82 2.02 -1.09
N PRO A 23 -16.97 1.72 -0.44
CA PRO A 23 -18.07 1.01 -1.08
C PRO A 23 -18.61 1.77 -2.30
N GLY A 24 -18.65 1.12 -3.46
CA GLY A 24 -19.17 1.72 -4.70
C GLY A 24 -18.16 2.57 -5.48
N CYS A 25 -16.96 2.83 -4.95
CA CYS A 25 -15.90 3.54 -5.69
C CYS A 25 -15.18 2.59 -6.67
N LYS A 26 -15.38 2.80 -7.97
CA LYS A 26 -14.76 1.99 -9.04
C LYS A 26 -13.24 2.14 -9.07
N VAL A 27 -12.72 3.32 -8.71
CA VAL A 27 -11.27 3.60 -8.69
C VAL A 27 -10.60 2.84 -7.55
N CYS A 28 -11.13 2.91 -6.33
CA CYS A 28 -10.66 2.11 -5.21
C CYS A 28 -10.67 0.60 -5.55
N ALA A 29 -11.72 0.11 -6.22
CA ALA A 29 -11.80 -1.28 -6.65
C ALA A 29 -10.73 -1.68 -7.69
N ALA A 30 -10.35 -0.76 -8.58
CA ALA A 30 -9.26 -0.98 -9.54
C ALA A 30 -7.90 -1.04 -8.84
N LEU A 31 -7.62 -0.06 -7.97
CA LEU A 31 -6.37 -0.01 -7.19
C LEU A 31 -6.19 -1.23 -6.27
N VAL A 32 -7.27 -1.75 -5.69
CA VAL A 32 -7.22 -3.00 -4.90
C VAL A 32 -6.81 -4.19 -5.77
N LYS A 33 -7.28 -4.28 -7.02
CA LYS A 33 -6.86 -5.37 -7.92
C LYS A 33 -5.39 -5.28 -8.27
N GLU A 34 -4.88 -4.07 -8.52
CA GLU A 34 -3.46 -3.84 -8.73
C GLU A 34 -2.65 -4.20 -7.47
N TRP A 35 -3.17 -3.86 -6.28
CA TRP A 35 -2.53 -4.20 -5.02
C TRP A 35 -2.40 -5.72 -4.84
N VAL A 36 -3.44 -6.49 -5.17
CA VAL A 36 -3.37 -7.97 -5.15
C VAL A 36 -2.30 -8.48 -6.11
N ALA A 37 -2.21 -7.93 -7.32
CA ALA A 37 -1.22 -8.36 -8.31
C ALA A 37 0.24 -8.11 -7.87
N VAL A 38 0.49 -7.03 -7.11
CA VAL A 38 1.85 -6.69 -6.62
C VAL A 38 2.15 -7.23 -5.21
N THR A 39 1.18 -7.81 -4.52
CA THR A 39 1.37 -8.45 -3.20
C THR A 39 1.38 -9.96 -3.24
N GLU A 40 0.94 -10.57 -4.35
CA GLU A 40 1.02 -12.01 -4.54
C GLU A 40 2.49 -12.44 -4.78
N PRO A 41 3.12 -13.23 -3.89
CA PRO A 41 4.55 -13.55 -3.98
C PRO A 41 4.93 -14.35 -5.23
N ALA A 42 3.97 -15.06 -5.82
CA ALA A 42 4.14 -15.83 -7.04
C ALA A 42 3.95 -14.99 -8.31
N SER A 43 3.46 -13.74 -8.18
CA SER A 43 3.22 -12.88 -9.33
C SER A 43 4.53 -12.24 -9.81
N PRO A 44 4.76 -12.15 -11.14
CA PRO A 44 5.94 -11.48 -11.70
C PRO A 44 5.96 -9.97 -11.42
N GLN A 45 4.85 -9.42 -10.93
CA GLN A 45 4.67 -8.03 -10.56
C GLN A 45 4.87 -7.79 -9.06
N TYR A 46 5.26 -8.81 -8.29
CA TYR A 46 5.47 -8.72 -6.84
C TYR A 46 6.43 -7.57 -6.51
N SER A 47 5.90 -6.58 -5.78
CA SER A 47 6.63 -5.38 -5.39
C SER A 47 6.00 -4.79 -4.14
N LEU A 48 6.66 -5.01 -2.99
CA LEU A 48 6.23 -4.43 -1.71
C LEU A 48 6.20 -2.89 -1.78
N LYS A 49 7.12 -2.28 -2.53
CA LYS A 49 7.15 -0.82 -2.72
C LYS A 49 5.89 -0.31 -3.41
N GLU A 50 5.46 -0.96 -4.49
CA GLU A 50 4.22 -0.56 -5.16
C GLU A 50 2.98 -0.95 -4.34
N ALA A 51 3.03 -2.05 -3.60
CA ALA A 51 1.97 -2.39 -2.65
C ALA A 51 1.75 -1.28 -1.61
N PHE A 52 2.81 -0.73 -1.02
CA PHE A 52 2.70 0.40 -0.10
C PHE A 52 2.14 1.65 -0.77
N ARG A 53 2.63 1.98 -1.98
CA ARG A 53 2.13 3.10 -2.76
C ARG A 53 0.63 2.99 -3.04
N LEU A 54 0.16 1.82 -3.47
CA LEU A 54 -1.25 1.57 -3.76
C LEU A 54 -2.13 1.67 -2.51
N VAL A 55 -1.62 1.21 -1.35
CA VAL A 55 -2.32 1.39 -0.06
C VAL A 55 -2.51 2.87 0.27
N ASP A 56 -1.46 3.69 0.12
CA ASP A 56 -1.56 5.13 0.38
C ASP A 56 -2.45 5.84 -0.64
N GLU A 57 -2.44 5.41 -1.91
CA GLU A 57 -3.31 5.95 -2.94
C GLU A 57 -4.79 5.66 -2.65
N ILE A 58 -5.13 4.43 -2.27
CA ILE A 58 -6.50 4.05 -1.88
C ILE A 58 -6.95 4.84 -0.65
N LYS A 59 -6.08 5.01 0.35
CA LYS A 59 -6.38 5.82 1.55
C LYS A 59 -6.63 7.28 1.18
N SER A 60 -5.77 7.86 0.34
CA SER A 60 -5.87 9.25 -0.10
C SER A 60 -7.15 9.50 -0.87
N HIS A 61 -7.46 8.64 -1.85
CA HIS A 61 -8.70 8.75 -2.60
C HIS A 61 -9.92 8.61 -1.68
N ARG A 62 -9.92 7.65 -0.75
CA ARG A 62 -11.02 7.54 0.20
C ARG A 62 -11.19 8.82 1.02
N ALA A 63 -10.11 9.43 1.51
CA ALA A 63 -10.18 10.66 2.28
C ALA A 63 -10.77 11.83 1.46
N ASP A 64 -10.42 11.91 0.18
CA ASP A 64 -10.94 12.93 -0.74
C ASP A 64 -12.44 12.72 -1.07
N ASP A 65 -12.84 11.47 -1.29
CA ASP A 65 -14.23 11.09 -1.56
C ASP A 65 -15.11 11.26 -0.32
N GLU A 66 -14.60 10.89 0.87
CA GLU A 66 -15.27 11.08 2.17
C GLU A 66 -15.40 12.57 2.52
N ALA A 67 -14.42 13.41 2.17
CA ALA A 67 -14.51 14.86 2.30
C ALA A 67 -15.46 15.50 1.27
N SER A 68 -15.58 14.89 0.09
CA SER A 68 -16.48 15.35 -0.99
C SER A 68 -17.91 14.84 -0.82
N ALA A 69 -18.13 13.79 -0.03
CA ALA A 69 -19.46 13.31 0.32
C ALA A 69 -20.16 14.36 1.19
N PRO A 70 -21.34 14.89 0.78
CA PRO A 70 -22.09 15.80 1.63
C PRO A 70 -22.44 15.07 2.93
N ALA A 71 -22.12 15.70 4.07
CA ALA A 71 -22.53 15.20 5.37
C ALA A 71 -24.04 14.92 5.34
N LEU A 72 -24.40 13.65 5.52
CA LEU A 72 -25.78 13.17 5.68
C LEU A 72 -26.41 13.76 6.94
#